data_AF-A0A2V8V469-F1
#
_entry.id   AF-A0A2V8V469-F1
#
_cell.length_a   1.000
_cell.length_b   1.000
_cell.length_c   1.000
_cell.angle_alpha   90.00
_cell.angle_beta   90.00
_cell.angle_gamma   90.00
#
_symmetry.space_group_name_H-M   'P 1'
#
loop_
_entity.id
_entity.type
_entity.pdbx_description
1 polymer ?
#
loop_
_entity_poly.entity_id
_entity_poly.type
_entity_poly.pdbx_seq_one_letter_code
_entity_poly.pdbx_strand_id
1 'polypeptide(L)'
;MLLFGFLPVSAQSLPEETLKVYTEHPRLFLNAHRLKLLQREKERRSMRWQQFELLMAGHAPMPETGFASALYYRAGQDQDSGRRAVAWALSSGSEARSGAEPRPDLRSGTDLRQLALVFDWCQELLTPAQSRALALRLQKGIEQSQRDRSVAAARSRLLAAVALGDHLQEVSTQEIERLIRTWWRGEIAPALQAGRDMIGRDGLYPLFELLHAVRDNLNIDLRENAPAYFKNLVTFDLLSYYPAIYPAPEGEYHIPASEGGGEPDLRRAMLARAAELAMVPYDPNGPENQVLQGWLMHDNFIMRGTFGITYEFLWANPYHPGLSYYLVPLVFHDELFGRLFLRANWEESSRWLGYFQGELQLFEDGKVTLLNPELSEGPLSLDTAVVYFGKNALKFQTLVTEGEEVFVLGLRPHRVYQIEVDDEEMAEGKTDVGGILALKVPAKVQVGVRLRETPVSTPTRDGARPRDENKPGA
;
A
#
# COMPACT_ATOMS: atom_id res chain seq x y z
N MET A 1 -30.74 51.14 -11.94
CA MET A 1 -30.73 50.13 -13.01
C MET A 1 -29.33 50.14 -13.63
N LEU A 2 -28.43 49.30 -13.12
CA LEU A 2 -27.04 49.15 -13.61
C LEU A 2 -26.83 47.65 -13.82
N LEU A 3 -26.70 47.25 -15.09
CA LEU A 3 -26.42 45.89 -15.51
C LEU A 3 -24.93 45.60 -15.27
N PHE A 4 -24.62 44.64 -14.39
CA PHE A 4 -23.31 44.00 -14.33
C PHE A 4 -23.28 42.85 -15.33
N GLY A 5 -22.44 42.98 -16.37
CA GLY A 5 -22.16 41.91 -17.32
C GLY A 5 -21.23 40.88 -16.68
N PHE A 6 -21.66 39.62 -16.68
CA PHE A 6 -20.79 38.48 -16.42
C PHE A 6 -19.87 38.28 -17.63
N LEU A 7 -18.57 38.43 -17.43
CA LEU A 7 -17.57 37.91 -18.37
C LEU A 7 -17.36 36.41 -18.07
N PRO A 8 -17.33 35.54 -19.09
CA PRO A 8 -17.00 34.14 -18.88
C PRO A 8 -15.52 34.02 -18.49
N VAL A 9 -15.28 33.36 -17.35
CA VAL A 9 -13.93 32.89 -16.99
C VAL A 9 -13.54 31.87 -18.04
N SER A 10 -12.61 32.25 -18.93
CA SER A 10 -11.95 31.29 -19.81
C SER A 10 -11.16 30.32 -18.94
N ALA A 11 -11.45 29.03 -19.08
CA ALA A 11 -10.67 27.96 -18.50
C ALA A 11 -9.21 28.15 -18.92
N GLN A 12 -8.35 28.49 -17.97
CA GLN A 12 -6.91 28.41 -18.16
C GLN A 12 -6.60 26.93 -18.38
N SER A 13 -6.21 26.58 -19.60
CA SER A 13 -5.58 25.29 -19.90
C SER A 13 -4.39 25.14 -18.95
N LEU A 14 -4.43 24.12 -18.09
CA LEU A 14 -3.26 23.69 -17.34
C LEU A 14 -2.09 23.54 -18.32
N PRO A 15 -0.87 24.02 -17.98
CA PRO A 15 0.29 23.79 -18.83
C PRO A 15 0.41 22.29 -19.13
N GLU A 16 0.71 21.95 -20.38
CA GLU A 16 0.89 20.55 -20.80
C GLU A 16 1.83 19.83 -19.84
N GLU A 17 1.31 18.80 -19.18
CA GLU A 17 2.06 17.95 -18.27
C GLU A 17 3.19 17.23 -19.03
N THR A 18 4.43 17.67 -18.83
CA THR A 18 5.61 17.05 -19.46
C THR A 18 5.94 15.72 -18.78
N LEU A 19 5.96 14.65 -19.55
CA LEU A 19 6.32 13.30 -19.07
C LEU A 19 7.78 12.92 -19.39
N LYS A 20 8.59 13.92 -19.73
CA LYS A 20 10.04 13.78 -19.96
C LYS A 20 10.79 13.94 -18.64
N VAL A 21 11.77 13.07 -18.44
CA VAL A 21 12.70 13.12 -17.31
C VAL A 21 13.85 14.07 -17.64
N TYR A 22 14.03 15.10 -16.82
CA TYR A 22 15.10 16.11 -16.98
C TYR A 22 16.10 16.12 -15.83
N THR A 23 15.92 15.24 -14.84
CA THR A 23 16.79 15.13 -13.66
C THR A 23 18.10 14.41 -14.02
N GLU A 24 19.19 14.70 -13.30
CA GLU A 24 20.46 13.99 -13.47
C GLU A 24 20.51 12.74 -12.58
N HIS A 25 21.39 11.80 -12.93
CA HIS A 25 21.66 10.62 -12.11
C HIS A 25 22.38 11.00 -10.80
N PRO A 26 22.07 10.35 -9.65
CA PRO A 26 21.01 9.36 -9.45
C PRO A 26 19.62 10.02 -9.34
N ARG A 27 18.66 9.44 -10.06
CA ARG A 27 17.26 9.89 -10.18
C ARG A 27 16.31 9.13 -9.28
N LEU A 28 16.65 7.88 -8.98
CA LEU A 28 15.79 6.94 -8.28
C LEU A 28 16.10 7.00 -6.79
N PHE A 29 15.18 7.59 -6.01
CA PHE A 29 15.14 7.62 -4.54
C PHE A 29 16.27 8.42 -3.86
N LEU A 30 17.47 8.45 -4.44
CA LEU A 30 18.67 9.10 -3.91
C LEU A 30 18.86 10.51 -4.47
N ASN A 31 17.80 11.33 -4.43
CA ASN A 31 17.96 12.76 -4.70
C ASN A 31 19.07 13.36 -3.81
N ALA A 32 19.62 14.51 -4.21
CA ALA A 32 20.81 15.08 -3.57
C ALA A 32 20.64 15.24 -2.04
N HIS A 33 19.44 15.56 -1.57
CA HIS A 33 19.16 15.67 -0.15
C HIS A 33 19.20 14.31 0.56
N ARG A 34 18.48 13.29 0.07
CA ARG A 34 18.48 11.96 0.69
C ARG A 34 19.88 11.35 0.67
N LEU A 35 20.60 11.43 -0.44
CA LEU A 35 21.95 10.90 -0.54
C LEU A 35 22.88 11.51 0.51
N LYS A 36 22.80 12.83 0.71
CA LYS A 36 23.57 13.54 1.74
C LYS A 36 23.20 13.08 3.16
N LEU A 37 21.93 12.79 3.44
CA LEU A 37 21.51 12.23 4.73
C LEU A 37 22.11 10.84 4.96
N LEU A 38 22.09 9.96 3.96
CA LEU A 38 22.68 8.63 4.06
C LEU A 38 24.20 8.67 4.25
N GLN A 39 24.89 9.59 3.56
CA GLN A 39 26.33 9.81 3.76
C GLN A 39 26.65 10.32 5.18
N ARG A 40 25.77 11.16 5.76
CA ARG A 40 25.91 11.61 7.15
C ARG A 40 25.68 10.49 8.16
N GLU A 41 24.81 9.53 7.89
CA GLU A 41 24.65 8.33 8.75
C GLU A 41 25.97 7.56 8.87
N LYS A 42 26.73 7.45 7.76
CA LYS A 42 28.11 6.91 7.77
C LYS A 42 29.06 7.76 8.63
N GLU A 43 29.11 9.07 8.38
CA GLU A 43 29.99 9.99 9.13
C GLU A 43 29.72 9.92 10.64
N ARG A 44 28.45 9.78 11.03
CA ARG A 44 27.99 9.67 12.41
C ARG A 44 28.11 8.28 13.00
N ARG A 45 28.48 7.27 12.20
CA ARG A 45 28.47 5.86 12.58
C ARG A 45 27.12 5.47 13.21
N SER A 46 26.01 5.81 12.54
CA SER A 46 24.69 5.44 13.06
C SER A 46 24.56 3.91 13.19
N MET A 47 23.67 3.44 14.06
CA MET A 47 23.43 2.00 14.26
C MET A 47 23.08 1.29 12.94
N ARG A 48 22.20 1.89 12.12
CA ARG A 48 21.81 1.35 10.81
C ARG A 48 22.99 1.26 9.85
N TRP A 49 23.83 2.30 9.80
CA TRP A 49 25.04 2.26 8.98
C TRP A 49 26.00 1.16 9.44
N GLN A 50 26.29 1.06 10.74
CA GLN A 50 27.20 0.05 11.28
C GLN A 50 26.72 -1.38 10.99
N GLN A 51 25.42 -1.62 11.08
CA GLN A 51 24.82 -2.92 10.75
C GLN A 51 24.94 -3.23 9.26
N PHE A 52 24.64 -2.26 8.40
CA PHE A 52 24.79 -2.43 6.96
C PHE A 52 26.26 -2.64 6.56
N GLU A 53 27.18 -1.85 7.12
CA GLU A 53 28.62 -1.97 6.93
C GLU A 53 29.15 -3.33 7.40
N LEU A 54 28.70 -3.84 8.54
CA LEU A 54 29.08 -5.16 9.04
C LEU A 54 28.72 -6.27 8.05
N LEU A 55 27.51 -6.25 7.51
CA LEU A 55 27.05 -7.25 6.54
C LEU A 55 27.80 -7.15 5.21
N MET A 56 28.02 -5.93 4.71
CA MET A 56 28.71 -5.70 3.45
C MET A 56 30.20 -6.04 3.55
N ALA A 57 30.88 -5.63 4.63
CA ALA A 57 32.28 -5.96 4.89
C ALA A 57 32.48 -7.45 5.20
N GLY A 58 31.50 -8.08 5.86
CA GLY A 58 31.44 -9.51 6.11
C GLY A 58 31.10 -10.36 4.88
N HIS A 59 30.85 -9.73 3.72
CA HIS A 59 30.44 -10.40 2.48
C HIS A 59 29.21 -11.31 2.68
N ALA A 60 28.26 -10.88 3.51
CA ALA A 60 27.04 -11.62 3.75
C ALA A 60 26.26 -11.82 2.43
N PRO A 61 25.59 -12.98 2.24
CA PRO A 61 24.81 -13.24 1.04
C PRO A 61 23.56 -12.35 1.01
N MET A 62 23.66 -11.22 0.32
CA MET A 62 22.56 -10.26 0.16
C MET A 62 21.54 -10.78 -0.86
N PRO A 63 20.27 -11.02 -0.50
CA PRO A 63 19.26 -11.53 -1.42
C PRO A 63 19.02 -10.63 -2.64
N GLU A 64 19.22 -9.32 -2.48
CA GLU A 64 19.16 -8.31 -3.53
C GLU A 64 20.54 -7.68 -3.75
N THR A 65 21.46 -8.47 -4.29
CA THR A 65 22.88 -8.12 -4.42
C THR A 65 23.13 -6.81 -5.17
N GLY A 66 22.41 -6.57 -6.26
CA GLY A 66 22.54 -5.35 -7.06
C GLY A 66 22.11 -4.12 -6.27
N PHE A 67 20.96 -4.20 -5.60
CA PHE A 67 20.46 -3.12 -4.74
C PHE A 67 21.40 -2.84 -3.56
N ALA A 68 21.79 -3.86 -2.81
CA ALA A 68 22.67 -3.73 -1.65
C ALA A 68 24.02 -3.11 -2.03
N SER A 69 24.66 -3.63 -3.07
CA SER A 69 25.99 -3.18 -3.49
C SER A 69 25.97 -1.75 -4.03
N ALA A 70 24.94 -1.37 -4.80
CA ALA A 70 24.79 -0.02 -5.31
C ALA A 70 24.47 0.99 -4.18
N LEU A 71 23.60 0.63 -3.23
CA LEU A 71 23.27 1.47 -2.08
C LEU A 71 24.51 1.74 -1.22
N TYR A 72 25.27 0.68 -0.91
CA TYR A 72 26.50 0.79 -0.14
C TYR A 72 27.55 1.64 -0.85
N TYR A 73 27.68 1.52 -2.17
CA TYR A 73 28.53 2.42 -2.96
C TYR A 73 28.12 3.90 -2.81
N ARG A 74 26.83 4.23 -2.96
CA ARG A 74 26.40 5.65 -2.90
C ARG A 74 26.54 6.27 -1.53
N ALA A 75 26.16 5.54 -0.48
CA ALA A 75 26.28 6.03 0.89
C ALA A 75 27.73 5.97 1.41
N GLY A 76 28.46 4.92 1.05
CA GLY A 76 29.81 4.65 1.51
C GLY A 76 30.92 5.25 0.66
N GLN A 77 30.62 5.68 -0.57
CA GLN A 77 31.62 6.02 -1.60
C GLN A 77 32.60 4.88 -1.89
N ASP A 78 32.16 3.63 -1.67
CA ASP A 78 32.99 2.42 -1.83
C ASP A 78 32.96 1.94 -3.29
N GLN A 79 33.98 2.30 -4.07
CA GLN A 79 34.03 1.99 -5.51
C GLN A 79 33.99 0.48 -5.79
N ASP A 80 34.56 -0.35 -4.91
CA ASP A 80 34.59 -1.80 -5.11
C ASP A 80 33.19 -2.41 -5.02
N SER A 81 32.36 -1.96 -4.06
CA SER A 81 30.93 -2.32 -4.02
C SER A 81 30.19 -1.87 -5.27
N GLY A 82 30.49 -0.66 -5.76
CA GLY A 82 29.87 -0.15 -6.99
C GLY A 82 30.25 -1.00 -8.22
N ARG A 83 31.53 -1.40 -8.33
CA ARG A 83 31.99 -2.32 -9.38
C ARG A 83 31.35 -3.70 -9.25
N ARG A 84 31.15 -4.22 -8.03
CA ARG A 84 30.41 -5.47 -7.80
C ARG A 84 28.96 -5.35 -8.28
N ALA A 85 28.29 -4.23 -8.01
CA ALA A 85 26.94 -3.97 -8.50
C ALA A 85 26.88 -3.97 -10.03
N VAL A 86 27.81 -3.28 -10.68
CA VAL A 86 27.92 -3.25 -12.16
C VAL A 86 28.20 -4.64 -12.73
N ALA A 87 29.13 -5.40 -12.13
CA ALA A 87 29.44 -6.77 -12.55
C ALA A 87 28.22 -7.69 -12.41
N TRP A 88 27.49 -7.60 -11.30
CA TRP A 88 26.23 -8.31 -11.09
C TRP A 88 25.21 -7.95 -12.19
N ALA A 89 25.03 -6.68 -12.50
CA ALA A 89 24.08 -6.22 -13.51
C ALA A 89 24.47 -6.67 -14.93
N LEU A 90 25.77 -6.81 -15.21
CA LEU A 90 26.29 -7.30 -16.50
C LEU A 90 26.32 -8.83 -16.59
N SER A 91 26.26 -9.55 -15.46
CA SER A 91 26.22 -11.02 -15.46
C SER A 91 25.08 -11.51 -16.36
N SER A 92 25.39 -12.49 -17.20
CA SER A 92 24.38 -13.16 -18.02
C SER A 92 23.75 -14.24 -17.14
N GLY A 93 22.42 -14.29 -17.00
CA GLY A 93 21.73 -15.33 -16.24
C GLY A 93 21.93 -16.77 -16.76
N SER A 94 22.89 -17.00 -17.66
CA SER A 94 23.24 -18.29 -18.25
C SER A 94 24.16 -19.16 -17.38
N GLU A 95 24.80 -18.62 -16.33
CA GLU A 95 25.59 -19.44 -15.40
C GLU A 95 24.72 -20.45 -14.61
N ALA A 96 23.39 -20.25 -14.58
CA ALA A 96 22.44 -21.21 -14.01
C ALA A 96 22.13 -22.42 -14.93
N ARG A 97 22.68 -22.49 -16.16
CA ARG A 97 22.42 -23.60 -17.11
C ARG A 97 23.54 -24.63 -17.20
N SER A 98 24.73 -24.34 -16.69
CA SER A 98 25.74 -25.37 -16.45
C SER A 98 25.47 -25.97 -15.07
N GLY A 99 25.23 -27.28 -14.96
CA GLY A 99 24.85 -27.98 -13.72
C GLY A 99 25.88 -27.97 -12.57
N ALA A 100 26.69 -26.92 -12.45
CA ALA A 100 27.38 -26.55 -11.21
C ALA A 100 26.37 -25.85 -10.28
N GLU A 101 26.39 -26.17 -8.99
CA GLU A 101 25.59 -25.45 -8.01
C GLU A 101 25.88 -23.94 -8.13
N PRO A 102 24.84 -23.10 -8.32
CA PRO A 102 25.04 -21.67 -8.41
C PRO A 102 25.70 -21.19 -7.12
N ARG A 103 26.80 -20.44 -7.27
CA ARG A 103 27.41 -19.69 -6.19
C ARG A 103 26.32 -18.84 -5.52
N PRO A 104 26.03 -19.04 -4.22
CA PRO A 104 24.86 -18.42 -3.56
C PRO A 104 24.90 -16.89 -3.56
N ASP A 105 26.07 -16.30 -3.81
CA ASP A 105 26.37 -14.87 -3.91
C ASP A 105 26.10 -14.23 -5.28
N LEU A 106 25.87 -15.02 -6.34
CA LEU A 106 25.62 -14.51 -7.71
C LEU A 106 24.27 -14.98 -8.25
N ARG A 107 23.17 -14.52 -7.65
CA ARG A 107 21.84 -14.66 -8.26
C ARG A 107 21.73 -13.71 -9.46
N SER A 108 21.73 -14.28 -10.67
CA SER A 108 21.46 -13.68 -11.99
C SER A 108 20.91 -12.23 -12.01
N GLY A 109 21.58 -11.33 -12.75
CA GLY A 109 21.19 -9.95 -13.04
C GLY A 109 19.96 -9.80 -13.95
N THR A 110 18.84 -10.43 -13.63
CA THR A 110 17.59 -10.40 -14.42
C THR A 110 16.47 -9.59 -13.77
N ASP A 111 16.63 -9.19 -12.51
CA ASP A 111 15.64 -8.37 -11.81
C ASP A 111 15.66 -6.93 -12.35
N LEU A 112 14.57 -6.52 -13.01
CA LEU A 112 14.46 -5.22 -13.68
C LEU A 112 14.54 -4.03 -12.69
N ARG A 113 14.01 -4.18 -11.48
CA ARG A 113 14.08 -3.13 -10.44
C ARG A 113 15.53 -2.92 -10.04
N GLN A 114 16.25 -3.98 -9.69
CA GLN A 114 17.66 -3.89 -9.30
C GLN A 114 18.54 -3.40 -10.46
N LEU A 115 18.30 -3.85 -11.69
CA LEU A 115 19.03 -3.35 -12.87
C LEU A 115 18.85 -1.83 -13.03
N ALA A 116 17.63 -1.32 -12.84
CA ALA A 116 17.37 0.12 -12.93
C ALA A 116 18.12 0.90 -11.84
N LEU A 117 18.13 0.39 -10.60
CA LEU A 117 18.87 1.01 -9.48
C LEU A 117 20.38 1.00 -9.73
N VAL A 118 20.95 -0.12 -10.18
CA VAL A 118 22.38 -0.20 -10.50
C VAL A 118 22.74 0.76 -11.63
N PHE A 119 21.93 0.76 -12.71
CA PHE A 119 22.16 1.65 -13.85
C PHE A 119 22.11 3.12 -13.42
N ASP A 120 21.12 3.50 -12.62
CA ASP A 120 20.93 4.88 -12.16
C ASP A 120 22.02 5.32 -11.16
N TRP A 121 22.36 4.47 -10.19
CA TRP A 121 23.25 4.85 -9.10
C TRP A 121 24.73 4.72 -9.46
N CYS A 122 25.10 3.79 -10.35
CA CYS A 122 26.49 3.52 -10.68
C CYS A 122 26.97 4.16 -11.99
N GLN A 123 26.28 5.18 -12.51
CA GLN A 123 26.65 5.85 -13.78
C GLN A 123 28.13 6.23 -13.87
N GLU A 124 28.67 6.82 -12.80
CA GLU A 124 30.08 7.26 -12.74
C GLU A 124 31.09 6.11 -12.88
N LEU A 125 30.68 4.86 -12.65
CA LEU A 125 31.52 3.66 -12.76
C LEU A 125 31.37 2.91 -14.09
N LEU A 126 30.36 3.27 -14.89
CA LEU A 126 30.08 2.59 -16.15
C LEU A 126 30.98 3.13 -17.26
N THR A 127 31.65 2.21 -17.97
CA THR A 127 32.22 2.57 -19.27
C THR A 127 31.09 2.82 -20.29
N PRO A 128 31.33 3.60 -21.37
CA PRO A 128 30.31 3.84 -22.39
C PRO A 128 29.71 2.56 -23.00
N ALA A 129 30.52 1.50 -23.15
CA ALA A 129 30.07 0.20 -23.64
C ALA A 129 29.16 -0.51 -22.62
N GLN A 130 29.51 -0.48 -21.34
CA GLN A 130 28.69 -1.07 -20.28
C GLN A 130 27.38 -0.31 -20.09
N SER A 131 27.41 1.02 -20.11
CA SER A 131 26.21 1.85 -20.06
C SER A 131 25.26 1.50 -21.20
N ARG A 132 25.76 1.45 -22.45
CA ARG A 132 24.93 1.03 -23.60
C ARG A 132 24.37 -0.38 -23.45
N ALA A 133 25.17 -1.34 -22.97
CA ALA A 133 24.72 -2.72 -22.78
C ALA A 133 23.61 -2.82 -21.71
N LEU A 134 23.74 -2.12 -20.59
CA LEU A 134 22.72 -2.09 -19.55
C LEU A 134 21.45 -1.35 -20.02
N ALA A 135 21.59 -0.25 -20.76
CA ALA A 135 20.44 0.47 -21.32
C ALA A 135 19.58 -0.43 -22.23
N LEU A 136 20.22 -1.22 -23.10
CA LEU A 136 19.52 -2.19 -23.94
C LEU A 136 18.88 -3.32 -23.12
N ARG A 137 19.50 -3.76 -22.03
CA ARG A 137 18.89 -4.74 -21.10
C ARG A 137 17.67 -4.19 -20.40
N LEU A 138 17.70 -2.93 -19.96
CA LEU A 138 16.56 -2.25 -19.35
C LEU A 138 15.39 -2.13 -20.33
N GLN A 139 15.65 -1.67 -21.56
CA GLN A 139 14.63 -1.63 -22.62
C GLN A 139 13.99 -3.00 -22.84
N LYS A 140 14.81 -4.04 -23.00
CA LYS A 140 14.30 -5.41 -23.17
C LYS A 140 13.49 -5.88 -21.96
N GLY A 141 13.90 -5.55 -20.74
CA GLY A 141 13.16 -5.87 -19.53
C GLY A 141 11.80 -5.17 -19.45
N ILE A 142 11.72 -3.91 -19.91
CA ILE A 142 10.45 -3.18 -20.06
C ILE A 142 9.53 -3.94 -21.02
N GLU A 143 10.02 -4.32 -22.21
CA GLU A 143 9.27 -5.05 -23.23
C GLU A 143 8.79 -6.43 -22.75
N GLN A 144 9.63 -7.18 -22.03
CA GLN A 144 9.30 -8.52 -21.54
C GLN A 144 8.26 -8.51 -20.41
N SER A 145 8.25 -7.45 -19.60
CA SER A 145 7.35 -7.35 -18.44
C SER A 145 6.03 -6.65 -18.75
N GLN A 146 5.77 -6.18 -19.98
CA GLN A 146 4.58 -5.39 -20.31
C GLN A 146 3.24 -6.10 -20.05
N ARG A 147 3.21 -7.43 -20.12
CA ARG A 147 2.01 -8.24 -19.89
C ARG A 147 1.68 -8.39 -18.41
N ASP A 148 2.66 -8.23 -17.53
CA ASP A 148 2.45 -8.26 -16.09
C ASP A 148 1.91 -6.91 -15.62
N ARG A 149 0.66 -6.93 -15.15
CA ARG A 149 -0.10 -5.75 -14.70
C ARG A 149 0.03 -5.50 -13.20
N SER A 150 0.80 -6.32 -12.47
CA SER A 150 1.04 -6.12 -11.05
C SER A 150 1.72 -4.78 -10.77
N VAL A 151 1.48 -4.23 -9.57
CA VAL A 151 2.15 -3.00 -9.11
C VAL A 151 3.67 -3.16 -9.10
N ALA A 152 4.18 -4.35 -8.76
CA ALA A 152 5.61 -4.65 -8.77
C ALA A 152 6.23 -4.58 -10.19
N ALA A 153 5.53 -5.10 -11.20
CA ALA A 153 5.98 -5.01 -12.58
C ALA A 153 5.88 -3.57 -13.12
N ALA A 154 4.77 -2.88 -12.84
CA ALA A 154 4.60 -1.47 -13.18
C ALA A 154 5.70 -0.59 -12.58
N ARG A 155 6.00 -0.75 -11.28
CA ARG A 155 7.12 -0.12 -10.58
C ARG A 155 8.43 -0.39 -11.30
N SER A 156 8.74 -1.64 -11.58
CA SER A 156 10.04 -2.02 -12.17
C SER A 156 10.23 -1.43 -13.57
N ARG A 157 9.17 -1.39 -14.39
CA ARG A 157 9.19 -0.71 -15.70
C ARG A 157 9.35 0.79 -15.57
N LEU A 158 8.66 1.42 -14.63
CA LEU A 158 8.79 2.86 -14.39
C LEU A 158 10.24 3.22 -14.00
N LEU A 159 10.82 2.50 -13.04
CA LEU A 159 12.20 2.76 -12.60
C LEU A 159 13.18 2.62 -13.77
N ALA A 160 13.02 1.58 -14.58
CA ALA A 160 13.84 1.40 -15.78
C ALA A 160 13.65 2.55 -16.78
N ALA A 161 12.41 2.98 -17.03
CA ALA A 161 12.12 4.10 -17.92
C ALA A 161 12.71 5.42 -17.43
N VAL A 162 12.61 5.72 -16.12
CA VAL A 162 13.21 6.92 -15.52
C VAL A 162 14.74 6.90 -15.62
N ALA A 163 15.34 5.74 -15.32
CA ALA A 163 16.79 5.56 -15.44
C ALA A 163 17.28 5.72 -16.89
N LEU A 164 16.45 5.39 -17.90
CA LEU A 164 16.78 5.52 -19.32
C LEU A 164 16.61 6.92 -19.90
N GLY A 165 16.14 7.92 -19.15
CA GLY A 165 15.68 9.21 -19.71
C GLY A 165 16.64 9.91 -20.68
N ASP A 166 17.96 9.87 -20.42
CA ASP A 166 18.98 10.52 -21.29
C ASP A 166 19.60 9.56 -22.32
N HIS A 167 19.30 8.27 -22.19
CA HIS A 167 19.94 7.22 -22.99
C HIS A 167 19.02 6.75 -24.11
N LEU A 168 17.74 6.54 -23.82
CA LEU A 168 16.71 6.08 -24.74
C LEU A 168 15.42 6.87 -24.49
N GLN A 169 15.45 8.17 -24.81
CA GLN A 169 14.39 9.12 -24.43
C GLN A 169 13.00 8.72 -24.94
N GLU A 170 12.90 8.22 -26.17
CA GLU A 170 11.62 7.77 -26.75
C GLU A 170 11.02 6.59 -25.96
N VAL A 171 11.85 5.57 -25.65
CA VAL A 171 11.44 4.41 -24.84
C VAL A 171 11.01 4.85 -23.44
N SER A 172 11.80 5.75 -22.83
CA SER A 172 11.52 6.30 -21.51
C SER A 172 10.17 7.01 -21.47
N THR A 173 9.95 7.97 -22.39
CA THR A 173 8.73 8.79 -22.42
C THR A 173 7.49 7.93 -22.73
N GLN A 174 7.58 7.02 -23.70
CA GLN A 174 6.46 6.14 -24.05
C GLN A 174 6.04 5.24 -22.88
N GLU A 175 7.00 4.66 -22.16
CA GLU A 175 6.68 3.79 -21.02
C GLU A 175 6.10 4.58 -19.84
N ILE A 176 6.67 5.75 -19.52
CA ILE A 176 6.16 6.64 -18.47
C ILE A 176 4.72 7.07 -18.80
N GLU A 177 4.47 7.49 -20.04
CA GLU A 177 3.13 7.88 -20.49
C GLU A 177 2.13 6.75 -20.35
N ARG A 178 2.49 5.55 -20.80
CA ARG A 178 1.64 4.36 -20.68
C ARG A 178 1.31 4.04 -19.22
N LEU A 179 2.30 4.11 -18.32
CA LEU A 179 2.09 3.81 -16.91
C LEU A 179 1.24 4.87 -16.20
N ILE A 180 1.47 6.16 -16.45
CA ILE A 180 0.73 7.24 -15.80
C ILE A 180 -0.68 7.38 -16.39
N ARG A 181 -0.80 7.50 -17.71
CA ARG A 181 -2.08 7.80 -18.37
C ARG A 181 -2.98 6.58 -18.48
N THR A 182 -2.43 5.43 -18.89
CA THR A 182 -3.24 4.23 -19.14
C THR A 182 -3.38 3.37 -17.89
N TRP A 183 -2.28 2.95 -17.27
CA TRP A 183 -2.34 2.03 -16.13
C TRP A 183 -2.84 2.73 -14.85
N TRP A 184 -2.22 3.83 -14.41
CA TRP A 184 -2.64 4.50 -13.17
C TRP A 184 -3.97 5.23 -13.33
N ARG A 185 -4.04 6.24 -14.20
CA ARG A 185 -5.24 7.08 -14.36
C ARG A 185 -6.39 6.39 -15.08
N GLY A 186 -6.11 5.41 -15.94
CA GLY A 186 -7.13 4.69 -16.70
C GLY A 186 -7.67 3.44 -16.01
N GLU A 187 -6.84 2.74 -15.21
CA GLU A 187 -7.22 1.44 -14.62
C GLU A 187 -7.22 1.49 -13.08
N ILE A 188 -6.08 1.80 -12.45
CA ILE A 188 -5.89 1.63 -11.00
C ILE A 188 -6.67 2.67 -10.19
N ALA A 189 -6.44 3.97 -10.43
CA ALA A 189 -7.07 5.02 -9.65
C ALA A 189 -8.61 4.99 -9.75
N PRO A 190 -9.23 4.83 -10.94
CA PRO A 190 -10.69 4.66 -11.05
C PRO A 190 -11.20 3.41 -10.33
N ALA A 191 -10.43 2.31 -10.30
CA ALA A 191 -10.82 1.11 -9.58
C ALA A 191 -10.79 1.33 -8.06
N LEU A 192 -9.75 1.98 -7.54
CA LEU A 192 -9.67 2.35 -6.12
C LEU A 192 -10.81 3.29 -5.71
N GLN A 193 -11.12 4.29 -6.53
CA GLN A 193 -12.26 5.19 -6.32
C GLN A 193 -13.61 4.46 -6.30
N ALA A 194 -13.72 3.35 -7.05
CA ALA A 194 -14.90 2.50 -7.10
C ALA A 194 -14.92 1.42 -6.01
N GLY A 195 -14.00 1.46 -5.03
CA GLY A 195 -13.95 0.47 -3.95
C GLY A 195 -13.38 -0.89 -4.35
N ARG A 196 -12.76 -1.00 -5.52
CA ARG A 196 -12.07 -2.22 -5.94
C ARG A 196 -10.63 -2.19 -5.46
N ASP A 197 -10.31 -3.09 -4.57
CA ASP A 197 -8.95 -3.25 -4.04
C ASP A 197 -8.01 -3.86 -5.08
N MET A 198 -7.39 -2.99 -5.90
CA MET A 198 -6.39 -3.39 -6.89
C MET A 198 -4.97 -3.43 -6.31
N ILE A 199 -4.79 -2.97 -5.07
CA ILE A 199 -3.49 -2.84 -4.42
C ILE A 199 -3.57 -3.51 -3.05
N GLY A 200 -3.42 -4.84 -3.05
CA GLY A 200 -3.22 -5.57 -1.81
C GLY A 200 -1.95 -5.12 -1.08
N ARG A 201 -1.84 -5.50 0.19
CA ARG A 201 -0.73 -5.15 1.08
C ARG A 201 0.65 -5.36 0.47
N ASP A 202 0.86 -6.47 -0.22
CA ASP A 202 2.16 -6.82 -0.85
C ASP A 202 2.52 -5.86 -2.01
N GLY A 203 1.52 -5.16 -2.54
CA GLY A 203 1.68 -4.12 -3.55
C GLY A 203 2.07 -2.74 -3.00
N LEU A 204 2.01 -2.53 -1.68
CA LEU A 204 2.24 -1.21 -1.08
C LEU A 204 3.69 -0.75 -1.21
N TYR A 205 4.68 -1.60 -0.92
CA TYR A 205 6.08 -1.19 -1.09
C TYR A 205 6.42 -0.83 -2.55
N PRO A 206 6.09 -1.68 -3.55
CA PRO A 206 6.27 -1.29 -4.94
C PRO A 206 5.48 -0.04 -5.35
N LEU A 207 4.28 0.18 -4.79
CA LEU A 207 3.51 1.39 -5.03
C LEU A 207 4.31 2.62 -4.58
N PHE A 208 4.83 2.63 -3.36
CA PHE A 208 5.54 3.81 -2.85
C PHE A 208 6.86 4.07 -3.58
N GLU A 209 7.58 3.03 -4.01
CA GLU A 209 8.70 3.22 -4.93
C GLU A 209 8.26 3.86 -6.25
N LEU A 210 7.13 3.43 -6.83
CA LEU A 210 6.57 4.04 -8.03
C LEU A 210 6.22 5.51 -7.79
N LEU A 211 5.54 5.81 -6.68
CA LEU A 211 5.14 7.17 -6.32
C LEU A 211 6.35 8.09 -6.15
N HIS A 212 7.38 7.68 -5.40
CA HIS A 212 8.62 8.45 -5.23
C HIS A 212 9.29 8.71 -6.58
N ALA A 213 9.38 7.69 -7.45
CA ALA A 213 10.00 7.86 -8.76
C ALA A 213 9.25 8.85 -9.65
N VAL A 214 7.91 8.81 -9.68
CA VAL A 214 7.09 9.76 -10.44
C VAL A 214 7.24 11.17 -9.88
N ARG A 215 7.04 11.34 -8.57
CA ARG A 215 7.06 12.66 -7.95
C ARG A 215 8.43 13.32 -8.11
N ASP A 216 9.50 12.61 -7.77
CA ASP A 216 10.84 13.20 -7.70
C ASP A 216 11.40 13.52 -9.10
N ASN A 217 10.87 12.90 -10.18
CA ASN A 217 11.39 13.09 -11.55
C ASN A 217 10.44 13.85 -12.49
N LEU A 218 9.14 13.85 -12.19
CA LEU A 218 8.11 14.45 -13.06
C LEU A 218 7.27 15.50 -12.33
N ASN A 219 7.45 15.67 -11.02
CA ASN A 219 6.69 16.60 -10.18
C ASN A 219 5.16 16.36 -10.26
N ILE A 220 4.75 15.10 -10.31
CA ILE A 220 3.35 14.67 -10.33
C ILE A 220 3.07 13.90 -9.04
N ASP A 221 2.02 14.28 -8.30
CA ASP A 221 1.53 13.47 -7.18
C ASP A 221 0.35 12.59 -7.63
N LEU A 222 0.64 11.31 -7.84
CA LEU A 222 -0.37 10.34 -8.28
C LEU A 222 -1.45 10.06 -7.21
N ARG A 223 -1.22 10.44 -5.94
CA ARG A 223 -2.21 10.30 -4.88
C ARG A 223 -3.47 11.13 -5.12
N GLU A 224 -3.34 12.26 -5.82
CA GLU A 224 -4.45 13.15 -6.16
C GLU A 224 -5.53 12.45 -7.01
N ASN A 225 -5.18 11.35 -7.69
CA ASN A 225 -6.14 10.58 -8.48
C ASN A 225 -7.00 9.63 -7.61
N ALA A 226 -6.61 9.32 -6.38
CA ALA A 226 -7.38 8.45 -5.48
C ALA A 226 -7.25 8.88 -4.00
N PRO A 227 -7.61 10.12 -3.64
CA PRO A 227 -7.29 10.71 -2.33
C PRO A 227 -7.92 9.95 -1.15
N ALA A 228 -9.13 9.41 -1.31
CA ALA A 228 -9.81 8.64 -0.27
C ALA A 228 -9.05 7.36 0.12
N TYR A 229 -8.44 6.68 -0.87
CA TYR A 229 -7.61 5.50 -0.62
C TYR A 229 -6.38 5.87 0.22
N PHE A 230 -5.65 6.91 -0.18
CA PHE A 230 -4.41 7.31 0.52
C PHE A 230 -4.67 7.91 1.90
N LYS A 231 -5.80 8.59 2.10
CA LYS A 231 -6.19 9.14 3.40
C LYS A 231 -6.29 8.06 4.47
N ASN A 232 -6.88 6.91 4.12
CA ASN A 232 -7.15 5.84 5.07
C ASN A 232 -6.00 4.82 5.17
N LEU A 233 -5.00 4.92 4.29
CA LEU A 233 -4.00 3.88 4.10
C LEU A 233 -3.18 3.59 5.37
N VAL A 234 -2.75 4.63 6.10
CA VAL A 234 -1.96 4.46 7.32
C VAL A 234 -2.76 3.77 8.42
N THR A 235 -4.02 4.19 8.63
CA THR A 235 -4.90 3.58 9.64
C THR A 235 -5.18 2.12 9.30
N PHE A 236 -5.46 1.83 8.02
CA PHE A 236 -5.56 0.45 7.53
C PHE A 236 -4.29 -0.33 7.82
N ASP A 237 -3.12 0.26 7.58
CA ASP A 237 -1.84 -0.42 7.75
C ASP A 237 -1.64 -0.86 9.19
N LEU A 238 -1.74 0.10 10.12
CA LEU A 238 -1.51 -0.10 11.55
C LEU A 238 -2.50 -1.07 12.19
N LEU A 239 -3.79 -0.96 11.85
CA LEU A 239 -4.82 -1.82 12.46
C LEU A 239 -4.93 -3.21 11.81
N SER A 240 -4.27 -3.44 10.69
CA SER A 240 -4.23 -4.76 10.06
C SER A 240 -3.14 -5.67 10.61
N TYR A 241 -2.28 -5.21 11.52
CA TYR A 241 -1.32 -6.08 12.21
C TYR A 241 -2.01 -6.91 13.30
N TYR A 242 -1.60 -8.17 13.43
CA TYR A 242 -1.92 -8.91 14.63
C TYR A 242 -1.23 -8.25 15.85
N PRO A 243 -1.90 -8.18 17.02
CA PRO A 243 -1.35 -7.53 18.21
C PRO A 243 -0.02 -8.09 18.70
N ALA A 244 0.19 -9.41 18.62
CA ALA A 244 1.39 -10.04 19.16
C ALA A 244 2.64 -9.74 18.34
N ILE A 245 3.74 -9.50 19.06
CA ILE A 245 5.07 -9.40 18.48
C ILE A 245 5.60 -10.80 18.18
N TYR A 246 6.18 -10.96 17.00
CA TYR A 246 6.85 -12.19 16.61
C TYR A 246 8.37 -12.05 16.74
N PRO A 247 9.03 -12.83 17.61
CA PRO A 247 10.48 -12.81 17.76
C PRO A 247 11.18 -13.63 16.67
N ALA A 248 12.27 -13.11 16.11
CA ALA A 248 13.17 -13.85 15.23
C ALA A 248 14.65 -13.58 15.59
N PRO A 249 15.60 -14.37 15.06
CA PRO A 249 17.03 -14.20 15.39
C PRO A 249 17.58 -12.78 15.12
N GLU A 250 17.06 -12.10 14.10
CA GLU A 250 17.51 -10.79 13.66
C GLU A 250 16.77 -9.61 14.29
N GLY A 251 15.65 -9.84 15.00
CA GLY A 251 14.83 -8.80 15.60
C GLY A 251 13.38 -9.22 15.88
N GLU A 252 12.54 -8.24 16.21
CA GLU A 252 11.11 -8.41 16.42
C GLU A 252 10.30 -7.92 15.23
N TYR A 253 9.12 -8.51 15.02
CA TYR A 253 8.28 -8.26 13.85
C TYR A 253 6.82 -8.04 14.24
N HIS A 254 6.22 -7.01 13.64
CA HIS A 254 4.77 -6.95 13.52
C HIS A 254 4.34 -7.82 12.34
N ILE A 255 3.41 -8.75 12.59
CA ILE A 255 2.93 -9.68 11.56
C ILE A 255 1.63 -9.13 10.97
N PRO A 256 1.64 -8.73 9.69
CA PRO A 256 0.43 -8.22 9.06
C PRO A 256 -0.58 -9.36 8.87
N ALA A 257 -1.86 -9.06 9.03
CA ALA A 257 -2.92 -10.00 8.74
C ALA A 257 -2.89 -10.43 7.28
N SER A 258 -3.21 -11.70 7.06
CA SER A 258 -3.17 -12.35 5.75
C SER A 258 -4.34 -13.29 5.57
N GLU A 259 -4.80 -13.43 4.33
CA GLU A 259 -5.82 -14.42 3.97
C GLU A 259 -5.41 -15.83 4.45
N GLY A 260 -6.36 -16.58 4.98
CA GLY A 260 -6.18 -17.92 5.51
C GLY A 260 -5.60 -18.00 6.94
N GLY A 261 -5.21 -16.88 7.56
CA GLY A 261 -4.71 -16.86 8.95
C GLY A 261 -3.47 -17.74 9.18
N GLY A 262 -2.60 -17.83 8.16
CA GLY A 262 -1.46 -18.74 8.14
C GLY A 262 -0.30 -18.37 9.07
N GLU A 263 0.75 -19.20 9.02
CA GLU A 263 1.99 -18.98 9.77
C GLU A 263 2.61 -17.60 9.44
N PRO A 264 3.24 -16.93 10.42
CA PRO A 264 3.94 -15.66 10.21
C PRO A 264 4.97 -15.71 9.06
N ASP A 265 4.77 -14.86 8.06
CA ASP A 265 5.74 -14.65 6.98
C ASP A 265 6.62 -13.42 7.27
N LEU A 266 7.85 -13.67 7.71
CA LEU A 266 8.82 -12.63 8.04
C LEU A 266 9.22 -11.78 6.84
N ARG A 267 9.22 -12.35 5.62
CA ARG A 267 9.56 -11.60 4.41
C ARG A 267 8.44 -10.62 4.08
N ARG A 268 7.19 -11.05 4.23
CA ARG A 268 6.03 -10.18 4.09
C ARG A 268 6.01 -9.10 5.15
N ALA A 269 6.32 -9.42 6.41
CA ALA A 269 6.45 -8.44 7.49
C ALA A 269 7.53 -7.38 7.17
N MET A 270 8.71 -7.79 6.69
CA MET A 270 9.77 -6.87 6.27
C MET A 270 9.34 -5.96 5.12
N LEU A 271 8.61 -6.49 4.12
CA LEU A 271 8.12 -5.68 3.00
C LEU A 271 7.00 -4.73 3.41
N ALA A 272 6.13 -5.12 4.35
CA ALA A 272 5.12 -4.23 4.93
C ALA A 272 5.79 -3.07 5.66
N ARG A 273 6.76 -3.36 6.54
CA ARG A 273 7.57 -2.32 7.20
C ARG A 273 8.34 -1.45 6.20
N ALA A 274 8.89 -2.04 5.14
CA ALA A 274 9.56 -1.26 4.09
C ALA A 274 8.60 -0.30 3.39
N ALA A 275 7.33 -0.70 3.17
CA ALA A 275 6.29 0.17 2.62
C ALA A 275 6.07 1.37 3.53
N GLU A 276 5.84 1.12 4.83
CA GLU A 276 5.64 2.13 5.87
C GLU A 276 6.81 3.12 5.94
N LEU A 277 8.04 2.61 6.01
CA LEU A 277 9.25 3.43 5.99
C LEU A 277 9.34 4.30 4.73
N ALA A 278 8.84 3.82 3.58
CA ALA A 278 8.79 4.61 2.35
C ALA A 278 7.63 5.62 2.33
N MET A 279 6.53 5.39 3.08
CA MET A 279 5.40 6.33 3.17
C MET A 279 5.78 7.62 3.90
N VAL A 280 6.48 7.50 5.04
CA VAL A 280 6.82 8.64 5.90
C VAL A 280 7.56 9.76 5.13
N PRO A 281 8.70 9.52 4.44
CA PRO A 281 9.40 10.56 3.71
C PRO A 281 8.68 10.98 2.42
N TYR A 282 7.60 10.30 2.03
CA TYR A 282 6.74 10.80 0.95
C TYR A 282 5.94 12.02 1.44
N ASP A 283 5.45 12.03 2.67
CA ASP A 283 4.71 13.18 3.19
C ASP A 283 4.95 13.33 4.70
N PRO A 284 6.12 13.84 5.11
CA PRO A 284 6.56 13.80 6.50
C PRO A 284 5.77 14.75 7.42
N ASN A 285 4.97 15.65 6.84
CA ASN A 285 4.16 16.61 7.59
C ASN A 285 2.69 16.18 7.70
N GLY A 286 2.27 15.13 6.99
CA GLY A 286 0.93 14.57 7.12
C GLY A 286 0.71 13.98 8.53
N PRO A 287 -0.41 14.30 9.22
CA PRO A 287 -0.62 13.85 10.59
C PRO A 287 -0.64 12.32 10.69
N GLU A 288 -1.21 11.62 9.70
CA GLU A 288 -1.22 10.17 9.63
C GLU A 288 0.22 9.62 9.53
N ASN A 289 1.07 10.24 8.72
CA ASN A 289 2.47 9.83 8.58
C ASN A 289 3.33 10.15 9.81
N GLN A 290 2.98 11.17 10.60
CA GLN A 290 3.66 11.41 11.87
C GLN A 290 3.32 10.34 12.90
N VAL A 291 2.07 9.89 12.94
CA VAL A 291 1.66 8.72 13.74
C VAL A 291 2.41 7.47 13.28
N LEU A 292 2.47 7.23 11.96
CA LEU A 292 3.23 6.12 11.39
C LEU A 292 4.73 6.19 11.74
N GLN A 293 5.31 7.39 11.73
CA GLN A 293 6.68 7.60 12.17
C GLN A 293 6.87 7.21 13.64
N GLY A 294 5.93 7.54 14.53
CA GLY A 294 5.99 7.11 15.93
C GLY A 294 5.92 5.59 16.09
N TRP A 295 5.10 4.91 15.28
CA TRP A 295 5.03 3.44 15.21
C TRP A 295 6.36 2.82 14.76
N LEU A 296 6.98 3.39 13.72
CA LEU A 296 8.17 2.83 13.10
C LEU A 296 9.45 2.97 13.92
N MET A 297 9.56 4.01 14.74
CA MET A 297 10.81 4.36 15.45
C MET A 297 11.05 3.57 16.74
N HIS A 298 10.36 2.44 16.93
CA HIS A 298 10.67 1.48 17.98
C HIS A 298 11.92 0.64 17.62
N ASP A 299 12.93 0.67 18.48
CA ASP A 299 14.25 0.06 18.24
C ASP A 299 14.24 -1.47 18.05
N ASN A 300 13.24 -2.16 18.61
CA ASN A 300 13.13 -3.62 18.54
C ASN A 300 12.81 -4.13 17.12
N PHE A 301 12.17 -3.29 16.29
CA PHE A 301 11.68 -3.65 14.97
C PHE A 301 12.61 -3.23 13.83
N ILE A 302 13.78 -2.68 14.14
CA ILE A 302 14.79 -2.33 13.13
C ILE A 302 15.12 -3.58 12.30
N MET A 303 15.04 -3.49 10.98
CA MET A 303 15.35 -4.64 10.13
C MET A 303 16.86 -4.81 9.96
N ARG A 304 17.46 -5.72 10.74
CA ARG A 304 18.92 -5.92 10.80
C ARG A 304 19.43 -7.02 9.86
N GLY A 305 18.55 -7.89 9.38
CA GLY A 305 18.91 -9.02 8.52
C GLY A 305 19.33 -8.60 7.10
N THR A 306 19.96 -9.53 6.37
CA THR A 306 20.49 -9.30 4.99
C THR A 306 19.44 -8.86 3.99
N PHE A 307 18.16 -9.21 4.20
CA PHE A 307 17.06 -8.73 3.37
C PHE A 307 16.61 -7.31 3.75
N GLY A 308 16.30 -7.10 5.03
CA GLY A 308 15.63 -5.88 5.47
C GLY A 308 16.55 -4.66 5.64
N ILE A 309 17.85 -4.86 5.90
CA ILE A 309 18.78 -3.77 6.20
C ILE A 309 18.89 -2.73 5.08
N THR A 310 18.75 -3.14 3.82
CA THR A 310 18.81 -2.22 2.68
C THR A 310 17.60 -1.29 2.63
N TYR A 311 16.43 -1.79 3.03
CA TYR A 311 15.20 -1.00 3.11
C TYR A 311 15.22 -0.06 4.31
N GLU A 312 15.62 -0.58 5.47
CA GLU A 312 15.79 0.18 6.70
C GLU A 312 16.76 1.34 6.48
N PHE A 313 17.93 1.08 5.88
CA PHE A 313 18.93 2.11 5.64
C PHE A 313 18.50 3.13 4.56
N LEU A 314 17.80 2.70 3.50
CA LEU A 314 17.35 3.61 2.43
C LEU A 314 16.26 4.58 2.88
N TRP A 315 15.29 4.08 3.65
CA TRP A 315 14.04 4.79 3.90
C TRP A 315 13.94 5.40 5.30
N ALA A 316 14.48 4.74 6.33
CA ALA A 316 14.32 5.22 7.69
C ALA A 316 15.00 6.58 7.90
N ASN A 317 14.25 7.52 8.46
CA ASN A 317 14.78 8.82 8.86
C ASN A 317 14.32 9.12 10.29
N PRO A 318 15.16 8.89 11.31
CA PRO A 318 14.79 9.07 12.71
C PRO A 318 14.61 10.55 13.09
N TYR A 319 14.95 11.47 12.18
CA TYR A 319 14.88 12.91 12.42
C TYR A 319 13.52 13.50 12.00
N HIS A 320 12.61 12.71 11.44
CA HIS A 320 11.24 13.16 11.22
C HIS A 320 10.44 13.19 12.52
N PRO A 321 9.54 14.17 12.69
CA PRO A 321 8.68 14.23 13.86
C PRO A 321 7.74 13.02 13.88
N GLY A 322 7.60 12.41 15.06
CA GLY A 322 6.67 11.31 15.31
C GLY A 322 5.61 11.72 16.33
N LEU A 323 4.37 11.28 16.10
CA LEU A 323 3.28 11.31 17.07
C LEU A 323 3.06 9.91 17.63
N SER A 324 2.47 9.82 18.82
CA SER A 324 2.12 8.55 19.42
C SER A 324 1.08 7.80 18.57
N TYR A 325 1.32 6.51 18.29
CA TYR A 325 0.36 5.67 17.56
C TYR A 325 -0.91 5.36 18.37
N TYR A 326 -0.91 5.62 19.69
CA TYR A 326 -2.10 5.57 20.53
C TYR A 326 -3.18 6.59 20.12
N LEU A 327 -2.87 7.54 19.23
CA LEU A 327 -3.84 8.46 18.64
C LEU A 327 -4.70 7.82 17.53
N VAL A 328 -4.30 6.64 17.04
CA VAL A 328 -5.07 5.91 16.03
C VAL A 328 -6.29 5.28 16.70
N PRO A 329 -7.50 5.41 16.12
CA PRO A 329 -8.69 4.78 16.67
C PRO A 329 -8.53 3.26 16.71
N LEU A 330 -9.12 2.62 17.70
CA LEU A 330 -9.09 1.16 17.84
C LEU A 330 -10.11 0.44 16.96
N VAL A 331 -11.01 1.20 16.33
CA VAL A 331 -12.04 0.76 15.40
C VAL A 331 -11.77 1.44 14.06
N PHE A 332 -11.71 0.65 13.00
CA PHE A 332 -11.59 1.17 11.64
C PHE A 332 -12.50 0.41 10.70
N HIS A 333 -13.57 1.10 10.28
CA HIS A 333 -14.50 0.65 9.26
C HIS A 333 -14.19 1.36 7.94
N ASP A 334 -13.67 0.61 6.98
CA ASP A 334 -13.39 1.09 5.63
C ASP A 334 -14.57 0.75 4.71
N GLU A 335 -15.58 1.62 4.68
CA GLU A 335 -16.77 1.45 3.84
C GLU A 335 -16.44 1.33 2.35
N LEU A 336 -15.34 1.93 1.90
CA LEU A 336 -14.98 1.94 0.48
C LEU A 336 -14.55 0.54 0.02
N PHE A 337 -13.80 -0.18 0.85
CA PHE A 337 -13.29 -1.52 0.54
C PHE A 337 -13.99 -2.64 1.31
N GLY A 338 -14.95 -2.31 2.17
CA GLY A 338 -15.77 -3.27 2.91
C GLY A 338 -14.94 -4.04 3.92
N ARG A 339 -14.08 -3.33 4.67
CA ARG A 339 -13.19 -3.92 5.67
C ARG A 339 -13.51 -3.38 7.05
N LEU A 340 -13.32 -4.21 8.06
CA LEU A 340 -13.47 -3.82 9.45
C LEU A 340 -12.29 -4.36 10.26
N PHE A 341 -11.59 -3.48 10.96
CA PHE A 341 -10.52 -3.85 11.89
C PHE A 341 -10.84 -3.29 13.26
N LEU A 342 -10.86 -4.17 14.26
CA LEU A 342 -11.15 -3.85 15.65
C LEU A 342 -10.01 -4.34 16.52
N ARG A 343 -9.65 -3.54 17.51
CA ARG A 343 -8.69 -3.90 18.54
C ARG A 343 -9.24 -3.49 19.91
N ALA A 344 -8.95 -4.24 20.97
CA ALA A 344 -9.40 -3.86 22.31
C ALA A 344 -8.51 -2.76 22.93
N ASN A 345 -7.21 -2.78 22.66
CA ASN A 345 -6.20 -1.82 23.14
C ASN A 345 -4.86 -2.05 22.42
N TRP A 346 -3.85 -1.21 22.61
CA TRP A 346 -2.55 -1.35 21.93
C TRP A 346 -1.57 -2.36 22.56
N GLU A 347 -2.00 -3.20 23.51
CA GLU A 347 -1.14 -4.21 24.13
C GLU A 347 -0.94 -5.45 23.23
N GLU A 348 0.14 -6.20 23.44
CA GLU A 348 0.48 -7.39 22.63
C GLU A 348 -0.49 -8.55 22.80
N SER A 349 -1.11 -8.65 23.98
CA SER A 349 -2.13 -9.67 24.30
C SER A 349 -3.54 -9.23 23.90
N SER A 350 -3.68 -8.12 23.17
CA SER A 350 -4.99 -7.57 22.84
C SER A 350 -5.81 -8.53 21.98
N ARG A 351 -7.13 -8.53 22.19
CA ARG A 351 -8.07 -9.15 21.27
C ARG A 351 -8.18 -8.29 20.01
N TRP A 352 -8.24 -8.94 18.87
CA TRP A 352 -8.32 -8.26 17.58
C TRP A 352 -9.26 -9.01 16.65
N LEU A 353 -10.04 -8.26 15.87
CA LEU A 353 -10.94 -8.78 14.85
C LEU A 353 -10.63 -8.08 13.52
N GLY A 354 -10.45 -8.86 12.46
CA GLY A 354 -10.33 -8.36 11.10
C GLY A 354 -11.35 -9.02 10.19
N TYR A 355 -12.14 -8.21 9.49
CA TYR A 355 -12.93 -8.63 8.35
C TYR A 355 -12.37 -7.97 7.10
N PHE A 356 -11.79 -8.75 6.20
CA PHE A 356 -11.19 -8.27 4.96
C PHE A 356 -11.12 -9.40 3.93
N GLN A 357 -11.18 -9.06 2.65
CA GLN A 357 -11.14 -10.04 1.55
C GLN A 357 -12.21 -11.16 1.67
N GLY A 358 -13.32 -10.87 2.36
CA GLY A 358 -14.39 -11.84 2.61
C GLY A 358 -14.13 -12.83 3.74
N GLU A 359 -12.98 -12.73 4.42
CA GLU A 359 -12.65 -13.54 5.58
C GLU A 359 -12.85 -12.76 6.88
N LEU A 360 -13.32 -13.47 7.92
CA LEU A 360 -13.39 -12.97 9.28
C LEU A 360 -12.35 -13.70 10.13
N GLN A 361 -11.45 -12.96 10.76
CA GLN A 361 -10.37 -13.48 11.58
C GLN A 361 -10.45 -12.89 12.98
N LEU A 362 -10.41 -13.75 13.99
CA LEU A 362 -10.26 -13.38 15.40
C LEU A 362 -8.85 -13.75 15.85
N PHE A 363 -8.15 -12.80 16.44
CA PHE A 363 -6.91 -13.03 17.16
C PHE A 363 -7.14 -12.89 18.66
N GLU A 364 -6.87 -13.96 19.40
CA GLU A 364 -6.99 -14.05 20.85
C GLU A 364 -6.02 -15.11 21.37
N ASP A 365 -5.47 -14.92 22.57
CA ASP A 365 -4.52 -15.85 23.20
C ASP A 365 -3.31 -16.23 22.30
N GLY A 366 -2.82 -15.28 21.51
CA GLY A 366 -1.67 -15.48 20.63
C GLY A 366 -1.97 -16.26 19.35
N LYS A 367 -3.25 -16.50 19.00
CA LYS A 367 -3.64 -17.35 17.87
C LYS A 367 -4.68 -16.70 16.99
N VAL A 368 -4.56 -16.94 15.69
CA VAL A 368 -5.56 -16.56 14.68
C VAL A 368 -6.57 -17.69 14.51
N THR A 369 -7.85 -17.35 14.52
CA THR A 369 -8.97 -18.26 14.22
C THR A 369 -9.80 -17.68 13.09
N LEU A 370 -10.01 -18.46 12.03
CA LEU A 370 -10.97 -18.14 10.98
C LEU A 370 -12.39 -18.40 11.49
N LEU A 371 -13.21 -17.36 11.50
CA LEU A 371 -14.60 -17.44 11.89
C LEU A 371 -15.48 -17.51 10.65
N ASN A 372 -16.54 -18.31 10.71
CA ASN A 372 -17.61 -18.29 9.71
C ASN A 372 -18.76 -17.43 10.25
N PRO A 373 -19.00 -16.22 9.69
CA PRO A 373 -20.09 -15.35 10.12
C PRO A 373 -21.47 -16.03 10.09
N GLU A 374 -21.68 -17.00 9.19
CA GLU A 374 -22.96 -17.70 9.07
C GLU A 374 -23.21 -18.73 10.18
N LEU A 375 -22.15 -19.19 10.85
CA LEU A 375 -22.22 -20.20 11.91
C LEU A 375 -22.07 -19.60 13.31
N SER A 376 -21.80 -18.30 13.43
CA SER A 376 -21.66 -17.61 14.70
C SER A 376 -23.00 -17.49 15.43
N GLU A 377 -23.09 -18.05 16.65
CA GLU A 377 -24.33 -18.15 17.43
C GLU A 377 -24.64 -16.91 18.30
N GLY A 378 -23.70 -15.96 18.45
CA GLY A 378 -23.89 -14.76 19.29
C GLY A 378 -23.00 -13.58 18.87
N PRO A 379 -23.22 -12.40 19.48
CA PRO A 379 -22.39 -11.23 19.21
C PRO A 379 -20.96 -11.43 19.71
N LEU A 380 -20.01 -10.81 19.03
CA LEU A 380 -18.62 -10.73 19.44
C LEU A 380 -18.32 -9.33 19.99
N SER A 381 -17.98 -9.23 21.26
CA SER A 381 -17.56 -7.97 21.90
C SER A 381 -16.04 -7.89 21.99
N LEU A 382 -15.46 -6.71 21.74
CA LEU A 382 -14.04 -6.38 21.92
C LEU A 382 -13.83 -5.15 22.81
N ASP A 383 -14.80 -4.79 23.67
CA ASP A 383 -14.84 -3.60 24.53
C ASP A 383 -14.85 -2.24 23.79
N THR A 384 -14.30 -2.18 22.58
CA THR A 384 -14.35 -1.02 21.68
C THR A 384 -15.53 -1.08 20.71
N ALA A 385 -16.01 -2.30 20.44
CA ALA A 385 -17.16 -2.52 19.59
C ALA A 385 -17.82 -3.87 19.85
N VAL A 386 -19.10 -3.96 19.47
CA VAL A 386 -19.89 -5.19 19.45
C VAL A 386 -20.29 -5.51 18.01
N VAL A 387 -19.98 -6.74 17.58
CA VAL A 387 -20.22 -7.22 16.22
C VAL A 387 -21.27 -8.31 16.23
N TYR A 388 -22.35 -8.08 15.49
CA TYR A 388 -23.42 -9.03 15.25
C TYR A 388 -23.31 -9.65 13.84
N PHE A 389 -23.88 -10.83 13.65
CA PHE A 389 -23.78 -11.59 12.39
C PHE A 389 -25.12 -11.77 11.67
N GLY A 390 -25.19 -11.35 10.41
CA GLY A 390 -26.39 -10.97 9.68
C GLY A 390 -27.52 -12.01 9.59
N LYS A 391 -27.21 -13.31 9.45
CA LYS A 391 -28.27 -14.36 9.41
C LYS A 391 -29.03 -14.47 10.73
N ASN A 392 -28.36 -14.23 11.85
CA ASN A 392 -28.91 -14.34 13.21
C ASN A 392 -29.20 -12.97 13.85
N ALA A 393 -28.82 -11.87 13.19
CA ALA A 393 -28.85 -10.51 13.74
C ALA A 393 -29.86 -9.56 13.08
N LEU A 394 -30.94 -10.07 12.48
CA LEU A 394 -32.04 -9.20 12.01
C LEU A 394 -32.91 -8.68 13.15
N LYS A 395 -32.83 -9.29 14.33
CA LYS A 395 -33.44 -8.81 15.57
C LYS A 395 -32.58 -9.25 16.74
N PHE A 396 -32.13 -8.30 17.55
CA PHE A 396 -31.29 -8.57 18.72
C PHE A 396 -31.53 -7.53 19.82
N GLN A 397 -31.01 -7.81 21.01
CA GLN A 397 -30.91 -6.84 22.08
C GLN A 397 -29.44 -6.50 22.28
N THR A 398 -29.14 -5.23 22.50
CA THR A 398 -27.78 -4.77 22.76
C THR A 398 -27.77 -3.81 23.95
N LEU A 399 -26.69 -3.87 24.71
CA LEU A 399 -26.34 -2.88 25.72
C LEU A 399 -24.89 -2.51 25.42
N VAL A 400 -24.65 -1.24 25.10
CA VAL A 400 -23.29 -0.75 24.83
C VAL A 400 -22.88 0.29 25.85
N THR A 401 -21.59 0.32 26.15
CA THR A 401 -21.00 1.37 26.99
C THR A 401 -20.73 2.64 26.16
N GLU A 402 -20.31 3.71 26.81
CA GLU A 402 -20.01 4.97 26.12
C GLU A 402 -18.70 4.82 25.33
N GLY A 403 -18.77 5.02 24.01
CA GLY A 403 -17.63 4.86 23.10
C GLY A 403 -17.55 3.52 22.39
N GLU A 404 -18.42 2.55 22.72
CA GLU A 404 -18.55 1.30 21.98
C GLU A 404 -19.33 1.49 20.68
N GLU A 405 -18.77 1.00 19.57
CA GLU A 405 -19.44 0.99 18.27
C GLU A 405 -20.20 -0.33 18.03
N VAL A 406 -21.28 -0.29 17.24
CA VAL A 406 -22.05 -1.51 16.90
C VAL A 406 -22.02 -1.76 15.41
N PHE A 407 -21.64 -2.98 15.04
CA PHE A 407 -21.59 -3.42 13.64
C PHE A 407 -22.45 -4.66 13.43
N VAL A 408 -22.99 -4.77 12.21
CA VAL A 408 -23.58 -6.02 11.70
C VAL A 408 -22.80 -6.45 10.47
N LEU A 409 -22.17 -7.62 10.54
CA LEU A 409 -21.40 -8.25 9.46
C LEU A 409 -22.20 -9.34 8.75
N GLY A 410 -21.90 -9.58 7.48
CA GLY A 410 -22.52 -10.66 6.71
C GLY A 410 -23.93 -10.34 6.22
N LEU A 411 -24.28 -9.05 6.12
CA LEU A 411 -25.47 -8.61 5.39
C LEU A 411 -25.21 -8.63 3.89
N ARG A 412 -26.26 -8.54 3.07
CA ARG A 412 -26.10 -8.43 1.62
C ARG A 412 -25.43 -7.10 1.27
N PRO A 413 -24.33 -7.08 0.48
CA PRO A 413 -23.66 -5.86 0.07
C PRO A 413 -24.56 -4.87 -0.67
N HIS A 414 -24.30 -3.58 -0.51
CA HIS A 414 -25.01 -2.48 -1.18
C HIS A 414 -26.53 -2.46 -1.03
N ARG A 415 -27.08 -3.06 0.04
CA ARG A 415 -28.51 -3.01 0.36
C ARG A 415 -28.81 -1.93 1.38
N VAL A 416 -30.04 -1.42 1.30
CA VAL A 416 -30.60 -0.50 2.30
C VAL A 416 -31.42 -1.33 3.28
N TYR A 417 -31.23 -1.07 4.56
CA TYR A 417 -31.98 -1.66 5.65
C TYR A 417 -32.68 -0.55 6.42
N GLN A 418 -33.94 -0.79 6.76
CA GLN A 418 -34.63 -0.04 7.80
C GLN A 418 -34.12 -0.52 9.16
N ILE A 419 -33.72 0.43 9.99
CA ILE A 419 -33.16 0.24 11.32
C ILE A 419 -34.17 0.79 12.32
N GLU A 420 -34.76 -0.10 13.09
CA GLU A 420 -35.65 0.20 14.21
C GLU A 420 -34.87 -0.05 15.50
N VAL A 421 -34.62 1.00 16.29
CA VAL A 421 -34.03 0.90 17.63
C VAL A 421 -35.10 1.34 18.62
N ASP A 422 -35.27 0.60 19.72
CA ASP A 422 -36.27 0.92 20.74
C ASP A 422 -36.12 2.37 21.24
N ASP A 423 -37.24 3.09 21.33
CA ASP A 423 -37.36 4.49 21.76
C ASP A 423 -36.61 5.54 20.89
N GLU A 424 -36.12 5.14 19.71
CA GLU A 424 -35.47 6.03 18.74
C GLU A 424 -36.27 6.14 17.44
N GLU A 425 -36.01 7.20 16.66
CA GLU A 425 -36.60 7.33 15.33
C GLU A 425 -36.06 6.26 14.38
N MET A 426 -36.95 5.70 13.56
CA MET A 426 -36.55 4.74 12.52
C MET A 426 -35.61 5.42 11.53
N ALA A 427 -34.46 4.79 11.29
CA ALA A 427 -33.46 5.26 10.34
C ALA A 427 -33.30 4.27 9.17
N GLU A 428 -32.67 4.74 8.10
CA GLU A 428 -32.17 3.86 7.05
C GLU A 428 -30.65 3.80 7.10
N GLY A 429 -30.10 2.61 6.88
CA GLY A 429 -28.67 2.39 6.77
C GLY A 429 -28.34 1.57 5.54
N LYS A 430 -27.25 1.91 4.86
CA LYS A 430 -26.79 1.20 3.67
C LYS A 430 -25.55 0.38 4.02
N THR A 431 -25.56 -0.89 3.67
CA THR A 431 -24.36 -1.74 3.78
C THR A 431 -23.34 -1.38 2.71
N ASP A 432 -22.06 -1.49 3.05
CA ASP A 432 -20.94 -1.29 2.14
C ASP A 432 -20.73 -2.47 1.15
N VAL A 433 -19.58 -2.47 0.45
CA VAL A 433 -19.18 -3.55 -0.49
C VAL A 433 -18.95 -4.90 0.21
N GLY A 434 -18.62 -4.88 1.51
CA GLY A 434 -18.33 -6.05 2.33
C GLY A 434 -19.57 -6.62 3.03
N GLY A 435 -20.71 -5.93 2.95
CA GLY A 435 -21.92 -6.32 3.67
C GLY A 435 -21.90 -5.92 5.14
N ILE A 436 -21.19 -4.85 5.47
CA ILE A 436 -21.06 -4.31 6.84
C ILE A 436 -22.03 -3.14 7.01
N LEU A 437 -22.68 -3.09 8.17
CA LEU A 437 -23.53 -1.98 8.58
C LEU A 437 -23.11 -1.49 9.97
N ALA A 438 -22.68 -0.23 10.06
CA ALA A 438 -22.50 0.46 11.34
C ALA A 438 -23.83 0.98 11.86
N LEU A 439 -24.10 0.79 13.15
CA LEU A 439 -25.34 1.17 13.82
C LEU A 439 -25.09 2.23 14.88
N LYS A 440 -25.99 3.22 14.95
CA LYS A 440 -26.07 4.16 16.07
C LYS A 440 -27.09 3.64 17.07
N VAL A 441 -26.65 3.37 18.29
CA VAL A 441 -27.51 2.91 19.38
C VAL A 441 -27.24 3.75 20.64
N PRO A 442 -28.24 3.99 21.50
CA PRO A 442 -28.04 4.68 22.77
C PRO A 442 -27.09 3.92 23.69
N ALA A 443 -26.18 4.64 24.35
CA ALA A 443 -25.27 4.07 25.33
C ALA A 443 -25.95 3.89 26.70
N LYS A 444 -25.50 2.89 27.47
CA LYS A 444 -25.90 2.59 28.86
C LYS A 444 -27.37 2.22 29.05
N VAL A 445 -28.11 1.96 27.96
CA VAL A 445 -29.50 1.49 27.98
C VAL A 445 -29.58 0.22 27.15
N GLN A 446 -30.28 -0.79 27.66
CA GLN A 446 -30.55 -1.99 26.88
C GLN A 446 -31.66 -1.69 25.88
N VAL A 447 -31.34 -1.82 24.59
CA VAL A 447 -32.28 -1.54 23.49
C VAL A 447 -32.45 -2.76 22.59
N GLY A 448 -33.67 -2.96 22.10
CA GLY A 448 -33.94 -3.85 20.98
C GLY A 448 -33.58 -3.16 19.65
N VAL A 449 -32.97 -3.93 18.76
CA VAL A 449 -32.68 -3.51 17.38
C VAL A 449 -33.35 -4.48 16.42
N ARG A 450 -33.96 -3.94 15.36
CA ARG A 450 -34.52 -4.73 14.26
C ARG A 450 -34.08 -4.15 12.91
N LEU A 451 -33.59 -5.03 12.06
CA LEU A 451 -33.18 -4.72 10.69
C LEU A 451 -34.15 -5.34 9.69
N ARG A 452 -34.59 -4.56 8.70
CA ARG A 452 -35.41 -5.05 7.59
C ARG A 452 -34.82 -4.59 6.27
N GLU A 453 -34.46 -5.52 5.39
CA GLU A 453 -34.01 -5.20 4.03
C GLU A 453 -35.15 -4.50 3.28
N THR A 454 -34.89 -3.30 2.77
CA THR A 454 -35.87 -2.57 1.96
C THR A 454 -35.98 -3.27 0.59
N PRO A 455 -37.20 -3.65 0.14
CA PRO A 455 -37.37 -4.24 -1.18
C PRO A 455 -36.84 -3.31 -2.26
N VAL A 456 -36.03 -3.83 -3.19
CA VAL A 456 -35.61 -3.06 -4.37
C VAL A 456 -36.86 -2.74 -5.17
N SER A 457 -37.26 -1.46 -5.21
CA SER A 457 -38.30 -1.01 -6.12
C SER A 457 -37.83 -1.31 -7.54
N THR A 458 -38.48 -2.28 -8.18
CA THR A 458 -38.26 -2.52 -9.60
C THR A 458 -38.81 -1.30 -10.33
N PRO A 459 -38.05 -0.61 -11.20
CA PRO A 459 -38.60 0.53 -11.91
C PRO A 459 -39.77 0.04 -12.75
N THR A 460 -40.97 0.48 -12.40
CA THR A 460 -42.20 0.20 -13.13
C THR A 460 -41.99 0.68 -14.56
N ARG A 461 -42.08 -0.24 -15.52
CA ARG A 461 -41.97 0.04 -16.95
C ARG A 461 -43.29 0.66 -17.44
N ASP A 462 -43.70 1.78 -16.86
CA ASP A 462 -44.90 2.51 -17.27
C ASP A 462 -44.53 3.54 -18.34
N GLY A 463 -44.67 3.09 -19.58
CA GLY A 463 -44.54 3.92 -20.78
C GLY A 463 -44.94 3.20 -22.06
N ALA A 464 -45.69 2.10 -21.99
CA ALA A 464 -46.35 1.55 -23.16
C ALA A 464 -47.67 2.30 -23.36
N ARG A 465 -47.64 3.33 -24.21
CA ARG A 465 -48.85 4.00 -24.70
C ARG A 465 -49.80 2.96 -25.30
N PRO A 466 -51.11 3.02 -25.02
CA PRO A 466 -52.08 2.17 -25.70
C PRO A 466 -52.09 2.50 -27.19
N ARG A 467 -52.07 1.46 -28.03
CA ARG A 467 -52.32 1.56 -29.47
C ARG A 467 -53.76 2.04 -29.66
N ASP A 468 -53.92 3.20 -30.30
CA ASP A 468 -55.18 3.63 -30.87
C ASP A 468 -55.60 2.64 -31.97
N GLU A 469 -56.64 1.86 -31.69
CA GLU A 469 -57.40 1.14 -32.70
C GLU A 469 -58.60 1.99 -33.14
N ASN A 470 -58.63 2.24 -34.45
CA ASN A 470 -59.81 2.38 -35.31
C ASN A 470 -60.87 3.48 -35.02
N LYS A 471 -60.91 4.45 -35.93
CA LYS A 471 -62.18 4.91 -36.53
C LYS A 471 -62.11 4.85 -38.06
N PRO A 472 -63.10 4.24 -38.74
CA PRO A 472 -63.20 4.26 -40.20
C PRO A 472 -64.12 5.40 -40.69
N GLY A 473 -63.88 5.83 -41.93
CA GLY A 473 -64.92 6.39 -42.81
C GLY A 473 -64.88 7.90 -43.05
N ALA A 474 -64.34 8.29 -44.21
CA ALA A 474 -65.00 9.03 -45.29
C ALA A 474 -63.94 9.62 -46.23
#